data_AF-A0A6N9RBL8-F1
#
_entry.id   AF-A0A6N9RBL8-F1
#
_cell.length_a   1.000
_cell.length_b   1.000
_cell.length_c   1.000
_cell.angle_alpha   90.00
_cell.angle_beta   90.00
_cell.angle_gamma   90.00
#
_symmetry.space_group_name_H-M   'P 1'
#
loop_
_entity.id
_entity.type
_entity.pdbx_description
1 polymer ?
#
loop_
_entity_poly.entity_id
_entity_poly.type
_entity_poly.pdbx_seq_one_letter_code
_entity_poly.pdbx_strand_id
1 'polypeptide(L)' 'MRVGFVGWRGMVGSVLMQRMLEEKDFAAIEPEFFTTSSVGGNGPSIGRDTPPLKSATDIAALRSLDAIVTCQGGEYT' A
#
# COMPACT_ATOMS: atom_id res chain seq x y z
N MET A 1 -13.83 2.08 -1.49
CA MET A 1 -12.99 1.44 -2.53
C MET A 1 -11.70 0.98 -1.88
N ARG A 2 -11.45 -0.32 -1.88
CA ARG A 2 -10.29 -0.98 -1.26
C ARG A 2 -9.11 -0.96 -2.22
N VAL A 3 -8.03 -0.29 -1.83
CA VAL A 3 -6.86 -0.08 -2.69
C VAL A 3 -5.62 -0.65 -2.01
N GLY A 4 -4.96 -1.60 -2.66
CA GLY A 4 -3.71 -2.16 -2.17
C GLY A 4 -2.50 -1.37 -2.64
N PHE A 5 -1.55 -1.12 -1.74
CA PHE A 5 -0.29 -0.45 -2.04
C PHE A 5 0.88 -1.41 -1.87
N VAL A 6 1.66 -1.61 -2.93
CA VAL A 6 2.88 -2.42 -2.93
C VAL A 6 4.07 -1.56 -3.35
N GLY A 7 5.23 -1.73 -2.70
CA GLY A 7 6.42 -0.94 -3.03
C GLY A 7 6.35 0.54 -2.61
N TRP A 8 5.43 0.87 -1.71
CA TRP A 8 5.24 2.23 -1.17
C TRP A 8 6.42 2.74 -0.33
N ARG A 9 7.35 1.87 0.07
CA ARG A 9 8.57 2.23 0.84
C ARG A 9 9.76 2.64 -0.04
N GLY A 10 9.74 2.31 -1.34
CA GLY A 10 10.82 2.66 -2.26
C GLY A 10 10.79 4.13 -2.64
N MET A 11 11.80 4.61 -3.39
CA MET A 11 11.92 6.03 -3.77
C MET A 11 10.67 6.60 -4.46
N VAL A 12 10.11 5.87 -5.44
CA VAL A 12 8.87 6.28 -6.13
C VAL A 12 7.67 6.18 -5.19
N GLY A 13 7.59 5.08 -4.43
CA GLY A 13 6.51 4.83 -3.49
C GLY A 13 6.41 5.91 -2.40
N SER A 14 7.54 6.36 -1.84
CA SER A 14 7.55 7.39 -0.80
C SER A 14 7.06 8.74 -1.32
N VAL A 15 7.41 9.09 -2.56
CA VAL A 15 6.92 10.32 -3.21
C VAL A 15 5.42 10.22 -3.47
N LEU A 16 4.93 9.07 -3.93
CA LEU A 16 3.49 8.81 -4.09
C LEU A 16 2.75 8.98 -2.76
N MET A 17 3.24 8.36 -1.67
CA MET A 17 2.62 8.46 -0.35
C MET A 17 2.57 9.91 0.16
N GLN A 18 3.65 10.67 -0.04
CA GLN A 18 3.68 12.08 0.32
C GLN A 18 2.62 12.88 -0.45
N ARG A 19 2.54 12.71 -1.77
CA ARG A 19 1.57 13.42 -2.61
C ARG A 19 0.13 13.07 -2.27
N MET A 20 -0.15 11.79 -2.02
CA MET A 20 -1.49 11.34 -1.60
C MET A 20 -1.90 11.90 -0.23
N LEU A 21 -0.94 12.16 0.67
CA LEU A 21 -1.21 12.85 1.94
C LEU A 21 -1.48 14.34 1.74
N GLU A 22 -0.67 15.01 0.92
CA GLU A 22 -0.83 16.43 0.59
C GLU A 22 -2.18 16.72 -0.07
N GLU A 23 -2.65 15.84 -0.96
CA GLU A 23 -3.95 15.94 -1.64
C GLU A 23 -5.13 15.31 -0.87
N LYS A 24 -4.87 14.71 0.29
CA LYS A 24 -5.87 14.01 1.12
C LYS A 24 -6.57 12.84 0.41
N ASP A 25 -5.92 12.19 -0.55
CA ASP A 25 -6.47 11.09 -1.33
C ASP A 25 -6.89 9.90 -0.46
N PHE A 26 -6.17 9.64 0.64
CA PHE A 26 -6.50 8.56 1.57
C PHE A 26 -7.89 8.73 2.22
N ALA A 27 -8.44 9.95 2.29
CA ALA A 27 -9.78 10.15 2.82
C ALA A 27 -10.88 9.53 1.93
N ALA A 28 -10.61 9.34 0.64
CA ALA A 28 -11.59 8.82 -0.33
C ALA A 28 -11.53 7.29 -0.52
N ILE A 29 -10.55 6.60 0.09
CA ILE A 29 -10.29 5.17 -0.13
C ILE A 29 -10.06 4.40 1.18
N GLU A 30 -10.10 3.08 1.07
CA GLU A 30 -9.71 2.11 2.10
C GLU A 30 -8.37 1.47 1.72
N PRO A 31 -7.23 2.03 2.19
CA PRO A 31 -5.90 1.61 1.80
C PRO A 31 -5.48 0.39 2.60
N GLU A 32 -4.91 -0.58 1.89
CA GLU A 32 -4.24 -1.73 2.48
C GLU A 32 -2.79 -1.75 2.04
N PHE A 33 -1.87 -1.91 3.01
CA PHE A 33 -0.44 -1.84 2.74
C PHE A 33 0.17 -3.22 2.72
N PHE A 34 0.88 -3.51 1.63
CA PHE A 34 1.52 -4.78 1.38
C PHE A 34 3.04 -4.63 1.41
N THR A 35 3.74 -5.72 1.70
CA THR A 35 5.21 -5.77 1.77
C THR A 35 5.74 -7.11 1.34
N THR A 36 6.95 -7.12 0.78
CA THR A 36 7.70 -8.34 0.43
C THR A 36 8.66 -8.78 1.53
N SER A 37 8.93 -7.93 2.54
CA SER A 37 10.02 -8.15 3.50
C SER A 37 9.66 -7.96 4.98
N SER A 38 8.47 -7.45 5.31
CA SER A 38 8.13 -7.10 6.70
C SER A 38 6.66 -7.34 7.06
N VAL A 39 6.14 -8.53 6.70
CA VAL A 39 4.74 -8.91 6.96
C VAL A 39 4.44 -8.85 8.46
N GLY A 40 3.29 -8.31 8.83
CA GLY A 40 2.89 -8.08 10.23
C GLY A 40 3.51 -6.83 10.87
N GLY A 41 4.39 -6.12 10.17
CA GLY A 41 4.93 -4.84 10.63
C GLY A 41 3.89 -3.71 10.64
N ASN A 42 4.31 -2.55 11.14
CA ASN A 42 3.46 -1.35 11.17
C ASN A 42 3.29 -0.76 9.78
N GLY A 43 2.06 -0.32 9.47
CA GLY A 43 1.77 0.45 8.27
C GLY A 43 2.30 1.89 8.33
N PRO A 44 2.24 2.62 7.21
CA PRO A 44 2.64 4.02 7.17
C PRO A 44 1.70 4.91 7.98
N SER A 45 2.25 5.99 8.52
CA SER A 45 1.48 7.05 9.17
C SER A 45 0.78 7.92 8.12
N ILE A 46 -0.46 7.56 7.78
CA ILE A 46 -1.28 8.29 6.80
C ILE A 46 -2.34 9.21 7.43
N GLY A 47 -2.14 9.61 8.69
CA GLY A 47 -3.11 10.42 9.44
C GLY A 47 -4.32 9.64 9.98
N ARG A 48 -4.30 8.30 9.87
CA ARG A 48 -5.23 7.37 10.53
C ARG A 48 -4.54 6.05 10.83
N ASP A 49 -5.17 5.22 11.65
CA ASP A 49 -4.68 3.87 11.95
C ASP A 49 -4.68 3.02 10.68
N THR A 50 -3.56 2.32 10.48
CA THR A 50 -3.39 1.35 9.40
C THR A 50 -3.29 -0.05 9.99
N PRO A 51 -3.97 -1.05 9.39
CA PRO A 51 -3.81 -2.42 9.82
C PRO A 51 -2.37 -2.90 9.58
N PRO A 52 -1.94 -3.98 10.25
CA PRO A 52 -0.62 -4.58 10.02
C PRO A 52 -0.37 -4.91 8.54
N LEU A 53 0.90 -4.82 8.13
CA LEU A 53 1.31 -5.05 6.76
C LEU A 53 0.96 -6.47 6.29
N LYS A 54 0.31 -6.57 5.14
CA LYS A 54 -0.04 -7.85 4.50
C LYS A 54 1.08 -8.33 3.57
N SER A 55 1.11 -9.62 3.27
CA SER A 55 2.09 -10.18 2.33
C SER A 55 1.76 -9.78 0.90
N ALA A 56 2.72 -9.17 0.19
CA ALA A 56 2.58 -8.82 -1.22
C ALA A 56 2.48 -10.06 -2.14
N THR A 57 2.71 -11.27 -1.64
CA THR A 57 2.53 -12.51 -2.40
C THR A 57 1.23 -13.25 -2.05
N ASP A 58 0.40 -12.70 -1.14
CA ASP A 58 -0.90 -13.27 -0.80
C ASP A 58 -1.93 -12.91 -1.88
N ILE A 59 -2.06 -13.80 -2.85
CA ILE A 59 -2.98 -13.64 -3.99
C ILE A 59 -4.44 -13.56 -3.54
N ALA A 60 -4.82 -14.24 -2.45
CA ALA A 60 -6.19 -14.18 -1.95
C ALA A 60 -6.51 -12.80 -1.37
N ALA A 61 -5.58 -12.22 -0.61
CA ALA A 61 -5.70 -10.86 -0.10
C ALA A 61 -5.73 -9.83 -1.24
N LEU A 62 -4.82 -9.94 -2.21
CA LEU A 62 -4.74 -9.03 -3.36
C LEU A 62 -6.02 -9.07 -4.22
N ARG A 63 -6.57 -10.26 -4.44
CA ARG A 63 -7.78 -10.46 -5.24
C ARG A 63 -9.05 -9.90 -4.58
N SER A 64 -9.00 -9.59 -3.27
CA SER A 64 -10.13 -8.99 -2.55
C SER A 64 -10.21 -7.45 -2.69
N LEU A 65 -9.23 -6.84 -3.37
CA LEU A 65 -9.13 -5.40 -3.56
C LEU A 65 -9.85 -4.95 -4.84
N ASP A 66 -10.33 -3.70 -4.84
CA ASP A 66 -10.91 -3.07 -6.03
C ASP A 66 -9.81 -2.59 -6.99
N ALA A 67 -8.65 -2.19 -6.46
CA ALA A 67 -7.48 -1.77 -7.24
C ALA A 67 -6.16 -2.05 -6.50
N ILE A 68 -5.08 -2.17 -7.26
CA ILE A 68 -3.71 -2.29 -6.75
C ILE A 68 -2.83 -1.21 -7.38
N VAL A 69 -2.12 -0.46 -6.54
CA VAL A 69 -1.10 0.50 -6.94
C VAL A 69 0.26 -0.06 -6.54
N THR A 70 1.10 -0.34 -7.54
CA THR A 70 2.44 -0.91 -7.32
C THR A 70 3.54 0.03 -7.78
N CYS A 71 4.52 0.23 -6.91
CA CYS A 71 5.81 0.87 -7.21
C CYS A 71 6.98 -0.08 -6.90
N GLN A 72 6.73 -1.39 -6.85
CA GLN A 72 7.73 -2.40 -6.45
C GLN A 72 8.73 -2.71 -7.58
N GLY A 73 8.32 -2.55 -8.84
CA GLY A 73 9.13 -2.86 -10.03
C GLY A 73 8.62 -4.07 -10.81
N GLY A 74 9.16 -4.27 -12.02
CA GLY A 74 8.68 -5.27 -12.98
C GLY A 74 8.93 -6.72 -12.59
N GLU A 75 9.87 -7.03 -11.69
CA GLU A 75 10.08 -8.41 -11.20
C GLU A 75 8.95 -8.88 -10.27
N TYR A 76 8.16 -7.94 -9.71
CA TYR A 76 7.06 -8.24 -8.81
C TYR A 76 5.74 -8.51 -9.54
N THR A 77 5.58 -8.01 -10.77
CA THR A 77 4.35 -8.10 -11.59
C THR A 77 4.53 -9.05 -12.76
#